data_AF-A0A929HAJ0-F1
#
_entry.id   AF-A0A929HAJ0-F1
#
_cell.length_a   1.000
_cell.length_b   1.000
_cell.length_c   1.000
_cell.angle_alpha   90.00
_cell.angle_beta   90.00
_cell.angle_gamma   90.00
#
_symmetry.space_group_name_H-M   'P 1'
#
loop_
_entity.id
_entity.type
_entity.pdbx_description
1 polymer ?
#
loop_
_entity_poly.entity_id
_entity_poly.type
_entity_poly.pdbx_seq_one_letter_code
_entity_poly.pdbx_strand_id
1 'polypeptide(L)'
;MEEHENLYEKIKEILGGTPGNLKILEQKIDMDLQMEYYDCSMRIREEKSDEWALEHMQYLSEPGYSVDVKKEILARMASIESVECFRAIEAYLEQALEPLLSWAILALNESRMLLE
;
A
#
# COMPACT_ATOMS: atom_id res chain seq x y z
N MET A 1 25.68 15.43 -15.16
CA MET A 1 26.43 14.46 -14.34
C MET A 1 26.27 14.79 -12.86
N GLU A 2 26.44 16.05 -12.43
CA GLU A 2 26.34 16.46 -11.01
C GLU A 2 24.95 16.26 -10.36
N GLU A 3 23.84 16.40 -11.10
CA GLU A 3 22.47 16.24 -10.52
C GLU A 3 22.18 14.81 -10.06
N HIS A 4 22.67 13.80 -10.79
CA HIS A 4 22.43 12.40 -10.44
C HIS A 4 23.26 11.94 -9.23
N GLU A 5 24.49 12.45 -9.09
CA GLU A 5 25.30 12.24 -7.88
C GLU A 5 24.63 12.87 -6.66
N ASN A 6 24.06 14.07 -6.79
CA ASN A 6 23.37 14.75 -5.70
C ASN A 6 22.13 13.98 -5.22
N LEU A 7 21.34 13.42 -6.15
CA LEU A 7 20.17 12.61 -5.80
C LEU A 7 20.56 11.31 -5.10
N TYR A 8 21.60 10.63 -5.58
CA TYR A 8 22.07 9.38 -4.99
C TYR A 8 22.59 9.57 -3.56
N GLU A 9 23.36 10.62 -3.32
CA GLU A 9 23.86 10.94 -1.97
C GLU A 9 22.74 11.37 -1.03
N LYS A 10 21.74 12.12 -1.50
CA LYS A 10 20.52 12.41 -0.71
C LYS A 10 19.73 11.16 -0.36
N ILE A 11 19.57 10.23 -1.31
CA ILE A 11 18.91 8.94 -1.05
C ILE A 11 19.69 8.17 0.02
N LYS A 12 21.02 8.11 -0.06
CA LYS A 12 21.84 7.49 0.99
C LYS A 12 21.71 8.15 2.37
N GLU A 13 21.68 9.48 2.42
CA GLU A 13 21.46 10.23 3.66
C GLU A 13 20.09 9.91 4.28
N ILE A 14 19.02 9.94 3.48
CA ILE A 14 17.65 9.61 3.93
C ILE A 14 17.58 8.16 4.42
N LEU A 15 18.26 7.25 3.74
CA LEU A 15 18.27 5.82 4.09
C LEU A 15 19.22 5.48 5.25
N GLY A 16 19.84 6.47 5.90
CA GLY A 16 20.47 6.31 7.21
C GLY A 16 21.65 5.32 7.25
N GLY A 17 22.37 5.15 6.14
CA GLY A 17 23.61 4.36 6.08
C GLY A 17 23.49 2.86 6.41
N THR A 18 22.28 2.35 6.69
CA THR A 18 22.08 0.96 7.15
C THR A 18 21.22 0.21 6.13
N PRO A 19 21.83 -0.53 5.18
CA PRO A 19 21.11 -1.22 4.11
C PRO A 19 20.18 -2.34 4.58
N GLY A 20 20.17 -2.68 5.88
CA GLY A 20 19.41 -3.82 6.43
C GLY A 20 17.89 -3.66 6.44
N ASN A 21 17.37 -2.42 6.42
CA ASN A 21 15.92 -2.15 6.49
C ASN A 21 15.34 -1.68 5.15
N LEU A 22 16.12 -1.70 4.07
CA LEU A 22 15.64 -1.31 2.74
C LEU A 22 14.85 -2.46 2.12
N LYS A 23 13.54 -2.33 2.03
CA LYS A 23 12.69 -3.26 1.29
C LYS A 23 12.42 -2.73 -0.10
N ILE A 24 13.01 -3.39 -1.09
CA ILE A 24 12.74 -3.12 -2.50
C ILE A 24 11.48 -3.90 -2.87
N LEU A 25 10.50 -3.20 -3.40
CA LEU A 25 9.31 -3.81 -3.97
C LEU A 25 9.71 -4.45 -5.31
N GLU A 26 9.73 -5.78 -5.37
CA GLU A 26 10.21 -6.52 -6.55
C GLU A 26 9.31 -6.36 -7.77
N GLN A 27 8.03 -6.06 -7.53
CA GLN A 27 7.02 -5.93 -8.57
C GLN A 27 7.04 -4.52 -9.14
N LYS A 28 7.11 -4.43 -10.48
CA LYS A 28 7.03 -3.15 -11.19
C LYS A 28 5.57 -2.71 -11.27
N ILE A 29 5.25 -1.62 -10.58
CA ILE A 29 3.93 -0.98 -10.61
C ILE A 29 4.05 0.32 -11.38
N ASP A 30 3.05 0.63 -12.20
CA ASP A 30 2.99 1.89 -12.95
C ASP A 30 3.08 3.11 -12.01
N MET A 31 3.80 4.15 -12.42
CA MET A 31 4.04 5.33 -11.57
C MET A 31 2.74 6.08 -11.26
N ASP A 32 1.82 6.16 -12.21
CA ASP A 32 0.55 6.85 -12.01
C ASP A 32 -0.30 6.10 -10.98
N LEU A 33 -0.27 4.75 -11.00
CA LEU A 33 -0.94 3.92 -9.98
C LEU A 33 -0.31 4.06 -8.60
N GLN A 34 1.02 4.19 -8.51
CA GLN A 34 1.71 4.44 -7.23
C GLN A 34 1.30 5.80 -6.64
N MET A 35 1.26 6.84 -7.48
CA MET A 35 0.82 8.17 -7.07
C MET A 35 -0.66 8.19 -6.66
N GLU A 36 -1.53 7.52 -7.42
CA GLU A 36 -2.96 7.41 -7.09
C GLU A 36 -3.18 6.71 -5.73
N TYR A 37 -2.44 5.63 -5.48
CA TYR A 37 -2.47 4.94 -4.19
C TYR A 37 -2.01 5.85 -3.06
N TYR A 38 -0.90 6.55 -3.25
CA TYR A 38 -0.32 7.45 -2.25
C TYR A 38 -1.28 8.58 -1.87
N ASP A 39 -1.91 9.22 -2.85
CA ASP A 39 -2.89 10.28 -2.61
C ASP A 39 -4.09 9.75 -1.80
N CYS A 40 -4.54 8.53 -2.12
CA CYS A 40 -5.62 7.88 -1.39
C CYS A 40 -5.23 7.53 0.06
N SER A 41 -4.05 6.93 0.27
CA SER A 41 -3.57 6.55 1.60
C SER A 41 -3.33 7.77 2.48
N MET A 42 -2.83 8.87 1.91
CA MET A 42 -2.68 10.15 2.60
C MET A 42 -4.03 10.71 3.07
N ARG A 43 -5.04 10.76 2.19
CA ARG A 43 -6.40 11.20 2.57
C ARG A 43 -6.98 10.33 3.69
N ILE A 44 -6.88 9.02 3.56
CA ILE A 44 -7.40 8.06 4.54
C ILE A 44 -6.74 8.21 5.91
N ARG A 45 -5.44 8.56 5.94
CA ARG A 45 -4.69 8.76 7.19
C ARG A 45 -5.27 9.90 8.04
N GLU A 46 -5.92 10.88 7.40
CA GLU A 46 -6.61 11.99 8.08
C GLU A 46 -8.02 11.60 8.52
N GLU A 47 -8.64 10.62 7.87
CA GLU A 47 -10.03 10.15 8.06
C GLU A 47 -10.11 8.77 8.73
N LYS A 48 -9.10 8.39 9.54
CA LYS A 48 -8.98 7.04 10.09
C LYS A 48 -10.21 6.63 10.90
N SER A 49 -10.81 5.51 10.49
CA SER A 49 -11.75 4.73 11.28
C SER A 49 -11.42 3.26 11.08
N ASP A 50 -10.86 2.66 12.13
CA ASP A 50 -10.43 1.27 12.12
C ASP A 50 -11.65 0.34 12.00
N GLU A 51 -12.77 0.72 12.64
CA GLU A 51 -14.03 -0.01 12.58
C GLU A 51 -14.55 -0.14 11.15
N TRP A 52 -14.50 0.96 10.38
CA TRP A 52 -14.97 0.94 9.00
C TRP A 52 -14.19 -0.08 8.16
N ALA A 53 -12.86 -0.10 8.29
CA ALA A 53 -12.03 -1.01 7.49
C ALA A 53 -12.35 -2.48 7.80
N LEU A 54 -12.50 -2.82 9.09
CA LEU A 54 -12.84 -4.17 9.54
C LEU A 54 -14.24 -4.59 9.10
N GLU A 55 -15.23 -3.68 9.14
CA GLU A 55 -16.60 -3.99 8.69
C GLU A 55 -16.67 -4.22 7.17
N HIS A 56 -15.83 -3.53 6.39
CA HIS A 56 -15.90 -3.49 4.93
C HIS A 56 -14.91 -4.42 4.22
N MET A 57 -13.95 -5.03 4.92
CA MET A 57 -12.93 -5.92 4.32
C MET A 57 -13.52 -7.07 3.49
N GLN A 58 -14.66 -7.62 3.92
CA GLN A 58 -15.36 -8.70 3.20
C GLN A 58 -15.76 -8.31 1.77
N TYR A 59 -15.98 -7.01 1.52
CA TYR A 59 -16.44 -6.51 0.22
C TYR A 59 -15.34 -6.49 -0.85
N LEU A 60 -14.06 -6.71 -0.49
CA LEU A 60 -12.99 -6.90 -1.47
C LEU A 60 -13.27 -8.07 -2.41
N SER A 61 -13.79 -9.17 -1.87
CA SER A 61 -14.10 -10.39 -2.61
C SER A 61 -15.49 -10.39 -3.23
N GLU A 62 -16.37 -9.48 -2.79
CA GLU A 62 -17.75 -9.44 -3.29
C GLU A 62 -17.83 -8.88 -4.72
N PRO A 63 -18.54 -9.57 -5.63
CA PRO A 63 -18.86 -9.03 -6.94
C PRO A 63 -19.85 -7.87 -6.82
N GLY A 64 -19.71 -6.85 -7.68
CA GLY A 64 -20.65 -5.72 -7.75
C GLY A 64 -20.21 -4.46 -7.02
N TYR A 65 -19.19 -4.52 -6.18
CA TYR A 65 -18.54 -3.31 -5.65
C TYR A 65 -17.63 -2.68 -6.70
N SER A 66 -17.64 -1.34 -6.77
CA SER A 66 -16.81 -0.59 -7.71
C SER A 66 -15.32 -0.72 -7.36
N VAL A 67 -14.47 -0.53 -8.38
CA VAL A 67 -13.02 -0.53 -8.20
C VAL A 67 -12.60 0.50 -7.16
N ASP A 68 -13.17 1.71 -7.19
CA ASP A 68 -12.82 2.80 -6.28
C ASP A 68 -13.15 2.47 -4.82
N VAL A 69 -14.26 1.80 -4.55
CA VAL A 69 -14.60 1.34 -3.19
C VAL A 69 -13.57 0.31 -2.71
N LYS A 70 -13.18 -0.64 -3.58
CA LYS A 70 -12.18 -1.65 -3.22
C LYS A 70 -10.79 -1.04 -3.00
N LYS A 71 -10.42 -0.02 -3.78
CA LYS A 71 -9.20 0.79 -3.59
C LYS A 71 -9.19 1.46 -2.21
N GLU A 72 -10.29 2.07 -1.81
CA GLU A 72 -10.44 2.69 -0.50
C GLU A 72 -10.36 1.67 0.64
N ILE A 73 -11.00 0.50 0.50
CA ILE A 73 -10.90 -0.59 1.48
C ILE A 73 -9.44 -1.04 1.65
N LEU A 74 -8.72 -1.28 0.55
CA LEU A 74 -7.30 -1.70 0.58
C LEU A 74 -6.41 -0.67 1.30
N ALA A 75 -6.56 0.62 0.97
CA ALA A 75 -5.77 1.67 1.58
C ALA A 75 -6.12 1.89 3.07
N ARG A 76 -7.41 1.78 3.45
CA ARG A 76 -7.83 1.84 4.87
C ARG A 76 -7.26 0.67 5.66
N MET A 77 -7.39 -0.55 5.16
CA MET A 77 -6.83 -1.74 5.80
C MET A 77 -5.31 -1.66 5.97
N ALA A 78 -4.60 -1.14 4.97
CA ALA A 78 -3.14 -1.00 5.03
C ALA A 78 -2.68 -0.01 6.11
N SER A 79 -3.51 1.00 6.41
CA SER A 79 -3.18 2.06 7.36
C SER A 79 -3.37 1.69 8.85
N ILE A 80 -3.85 0.46 9.12
CA ILE A 80 -4.17 -0.07 10.45
C ILE A 80 -3.11 -1.10 10.84
N GLU A 81 -2.59 -0.97 12.06
CA GLU A 81 -1.63 -1.92 12.65
C GLU A 81 -2.36 -3.21 13.10
N SER A 82 -2.87 -3.98 12.12
CA SER A 82 -3.68 -5.18 12.36
C SER A 82 -3.20 -6.35 11.51
N VAL A 83 -2.84 -7.45 12.18
CA VAL A 83 -2.50 -8.73 11.54
C VAL A 83 -3.70 -9.27 10.74
N GLU A 84 -4.92 -9.03 11.19
CA GLU A 84 -6.13 -9.45 10.47
C GLU A 84 -6.27 -8.71 9.13
N CYS A 85 -6.08 -7.39 9.12
CA CYS A 85 -6.09 -6.59 7.90
C CYS A 85 -4.97 -7.05 6.94
N PHE A 86 -3.76 -7.27 7.46
CA PHE A 86 -2.64 -7.79 6.68
C PHE A 86 -2.97 -9.12 5.99
N ARG A 87 -3.51 -10.09 6.74
CA ARG A 87 -3.87 -11.42 6.21
C ARG A 87 -5.00 -11.36 5.19
N ALA A 88 -5.95 -10.44 5.38
CA ALA A 88 -7.04 -10.26 4.44
C ALA A 88 -6.58 -9.63 3.12
N ILE A 89 -5.64 -8.67 3.16
CA ILE A 89 -5.01 -8.15 1.93
C ILE A 89 -4.22 -9.26 1.23
N GLU A 90 -3.45 -10.06 2.00
CA GLU A 90 -2.69 -11.20 1.47
C GLU A 90 -3.60 -12.23 0.77
N ALA A 91 -4.71 -12.59 1.39
CA ALA A 91 -5.69 -13.51 0.80
C ALA A 91 -6.37 -12.92 -0.45
N TYR A 92 -6.71 -11.63 -0.43
CA TYR A 92 -7.30 -10.96 -1.58
C TYR A 92 -6.33 -10.90 -2.78
N LEU A 93 -5.03 -10.72 -2.52
CA LEU A 93 -4.01 -10.63 -3.54
C LEU A 93 -3.96 -11.86 -4.46
N GLU A 94 -4.25 -13.06 -3.94
CA GLU A 94 -4.26 -14.32 -4.70
C GLU A 94 -5.28 -14.34 -5.85
N GLN A 95 -6.33 -13.51 -5.76
CA GLN A 95 -7.43 -13.44 -6.73
C GLN A 95 -7.59 -12.05 -7.36
N ALA A 96 -6.70 -11.11 -7.02
CA ALA A 96 -6.78 -9.74 -7.50
C ALA A 96 -6.44 -9.64 -9.00
N LEU A 97 -7.19 -8.82 -9.72
CA LEU A 97 -6.99 -8.50 -11.13
C LEU A 97 -6.70 -7.01 -11.29
N GLU A 98 -6.06 -6.61 -12.37
CA GLU A 98 -5.81 -5.19 -12.64
C GLU A 98 -7.12 -4.38 -12.74
N PRO A 99 -7.16 -3.15 -12.20
CA PRO A 99 -6.06 -2.41 -11.54
C PRO A 99 -5.87 -2.71 -10.04
N LEU A 100 -6.72 -3.57 -9.46
CA LEU A 100 -6.72 -3.85 -8.01
C LEU A 100 -5.54 -4.73 -7.58
N LEU A 101 -4.92 -5.46 -8.51
CA LEU A 101 -3.68 -6.20 -8.25
C LEU A 101 -2.57 -5.25 -7.76
N SER A 102 -2.29 -4.20 -8.53
CA SER A 102 -1.32 -3.16 -8.16
C SER A 102 -1.62 -2.54 -6.80
N TRP A 103 -2.89 -2.24 -6.52
CA TRP A 103 -3.33 -1.68 -5.25
C TRP A 103 -3.17 -2.65 -4.07
N ALA A 104 -3.47 -3.94 -4.28
CA ALA A 104 -3.32 -4.97 -3.25
C ALA A 104 -1.84 -5.18 -2.88
N ILE A 105 -0.93 -5.10 -3.86
CA ILE A 105 0.52 -5.20 -3.62
C ILE A 105 1.01 -4.00 -2.79
N LEU A 106 0.62 -2.78 -3.16
CA LEU A 106 0.99 -1.57 -2.42
C LEU A 106 0.44 -1.60 -0.99
N ALA A 107 -0.83 -1.97 -0.83
CA ALA A 107 -1.49 -2.12 0.47
C ALA A 107 -0.81 -3.16 1.34
N LEU A 108 -0.44 -4.32 0.78
CA LEU A 108 0.26 -5.37 1.50
C LEU A 108 1.64 -4.89 1.96
N ASN A 109 2.33 -4.13 1.12
CA ASN A 109 3.64 -3.59 1.46
C ASN A 109 3.55 -2.52 2.55
N GLU A 110 2.61 -1.57 2.46
CA GLU A 110 2.38 -0.58 3.52
C GLU A 110 2.00 -1.26 4.85
N SER A 111 1.06 -2.20 4.83
CA SER A 111 0.64 -2.96 6.01
C SER A 111 1.81 -3.73 6.63
N ARG A 112 2.68 -4.34 5.81
CA ARG A 112 3.90 -5.02 6.28
C ARG A 112 4.84 -4.06 6.98
N MET A 113 5.10 -2.90 6.38
CA MET A 113 5.98 -1.88 6.95
C MET A 113 5.43 -1.30 8.26
N LEU A 114 4.10 -1.26 8.41
CA LEU A 114 3.45 -0.78 9.63
C LEU A 114 3.52 -1.78 10.79
N LEU A 115 3.58 -3.08 10.50
CA LEU A 115 3.66 -4.16 11.51
C LEU A 115 5.10 -4.48 11.97
N GLU A 116 6.11 -3.84 11.37
CA GLU A 116 7.54 -4.04 11.66
C GLU A 116 8.10 -3.00 12.63
#